data_AF-A0A4U3CH36-F1
#
_entry.id   AF-A0A4U3CH36-F1
#
_cell.length_a   1.000
_cell.length_b   1.000
_cell.length_c   1.000
_cell.angle_alpha   90.00
_cell.angle_beta   90.00
_cell.angle_gamma   90.00
#
_symmetry.space_group_name_H-M   'P 1'
#
loop_
_entity.id
_entity.type
_entity.pdbx_description
1 polymer ?
#
loop_
_entity_poly.entity_id
_entity_poly.type
_entity_poly.pdbx_seq_one_letter_code
_entity_poly.pdbx_strand_id
1 'polypeptide(L)'
;ELRTPGTVYTFAVGAKAKLPEFVKYQTEGLLQGVKYDPKDVPEGTALYIAACATCHGVPGVDKGGNIRNLGYVPAEEITKLKDIVFNGPFRERGMPDFTDKLKEEDVVK
;
A
#
# COMPACT_ATOMS: atom_id res chain seq x y z
N GLU A 1 -4.66 -5.88 -4.42
CA GLU A 1 -5.34 -6.11 -3.14
C GLU A 1 -5.94 -7.49 -3.11
N LEU A 2 -5.20 -8.39 -2.48
CA LEU A 2 -5.81 -9.63 -2.02
C LEU A 2 -6.65 -9.28 -0.80
N ARG A 3 -7.93 -8.94 -1.01
CA ARG A 3 -8.96 -9.10 0.03
C ARG A 3 -9.29 -10.59 0.21
N THR A 4 -8.25 -11.41 0.41
CA THR A 4 -8.41 -12.83 0.63
C THR A 4 -8.47 -13.06 2.14
N PRO A 5 -9.65 -13.37 2.71
CA PRO A 5 -9.74 -13.65 4.13
C PRO A 5 -8.92 -14.91 4.47
N GLY A 6 -8.37 -14.95 5.69
CA GLY A 6 -7.78 -16.17 6.21
C GLY A 6 -8.80 -17.30 6.14
N THR A 7 -8.46 -18.40 5.49
CA THR A 7 -9.39 -19.50 5.20
C THR A 7 -8.78 -20.83 5.63
N VAL A 8 -9.54 -21.63 6.39
CA VAL A 8 -9.14 -23.00 6.78
C VAL A 8 -9.60 -23.97 5.70
N TYR A 9 -8.68 -24.80 5.21
CA TYR A 9 -8.96 -25.83 4.22
C TYR A 9 -8.86 -27.22 4.85
N THR A 10 -9.90 -28.03 4.70
CA THR A 10 -9.94 -29.45 5.11
C THR A 10 -10.20 -30.35 3.91
N PHE A 11 -9.53 -31.50 3.87
CA PHE A 11 -9.53 -32.41 2.72
C PHE A 11 -9.94 -33.83 3.14
N ALA A 12 -10.58 -34.57 2.22
CA ALA A 12 -10.93 -35.98 2.39
C ALA A 12 -10.86 -36.72 1.04
N VAL A 13 -10.59 -38.03 1.07
CA VAL A 13 -10.53 -38.86 -0.14
C VAL A 13 -11.88 -38.88 -0.84
N GLY A 14 -11.90 -38.56 -2.14
CA GLY A 14 -13.12 -38.50 -2.94
C GLY A 14 -13.97 -37.23 -2.76
N ALA A 15 -13.54 -36.27 -1.94
CA ALA A 15 -14.23 -34.99 -1.78
C ALA A 15 -14.24 -34.20 -3.10
N LYS A 16 -15.36 -33.50 -3.37
CA LYS A 16 -15.61 -32.73 -4.60
C LYS A 16 -15.97 -31.26 -4.34
N ALA A 17 -15.65 -30.76 -3.15
CA ALA A 17 -15.88 -29.36 -2.82
C ALA A 17 -15.10 -28.45 -3.78
N LYS A 18 -15.75 -27.40 -4.29
CA LYS A 18 -15.10 -26.42 -5.16
C LYS A 18 -14.17 -25.54 -4.35
N LEU A 19 -13.03 -25.17 -4.93
CA LEU A 19 -12.15 -24.18 -4.33
C LEU A 19 -12.86 -22.82 -4.26
N PRO A 20 -12.69 -22.06 -3.16
CA PRO A 20 -13.17 -20.69 -3.07
C PRO A 20 -12.57 -19.81 -4.18
N GLU A 21 -13.30 -18.76 -4.53
CA GLU A 21 -12.79 -17.75 -5.47
C GLU A 21 -11.73 -16.88 -4.79
N PHE A 22 -10.66 -16.61 -5.53
CA PHE A 22 -9.60 -15.70 -5.10
C PHE A 22 -9.73 -14.38 -5.85
N VAL A 23 -9.62 -13.28 -5.12
CA VAL A 23 -9.50 -11.96 -5.72
C VAL A 23 -8.20 -11.86 -6.50
N LYS A 24 -8.27 -11.26 -7.69
CA LYS A 24 -7.10 -11.02 -8.53
C LYS A 24 -6.17 -10.00 -7.88
N TYR A 25 -4.87 -10.17 -8.12
CA TYR A 25 -3.86 -9.17 -7.80
C TYR A 25 -4.24 -7.83 -8.45
N GLN A 26 -4.22 -6.76 -7.66
CA GLN A 26 -4.54 -5.41 -8.15
C GLN A 26 -3.20 -4.72 -8.47
N THR A 27 -2.58 -5.16 -9.57
CA THR A 27 -1.35 -4.56 -10.14
C THR A 27 -1.64 -3.87 -11.46
N GLU A 28 -2.92 -3.70 -11.79
CA GLU A 28 -3.35 -2.90 -12.93
C GLU A 28 -3.35 -1.42 -12.52
N GLY A 29 -3.10 -0.53 -13.48
CA GLY A 29 -3.10 0.92 -13.22
C GLY A 29 -1.89 1.38 -12.42
N LEU A 30 -0.69 1.22 -12.98
CA LEU A 30 0.52 1.83 -12.42
C LEU A 30 0.27 3.34 -12.25
N LEU A 31 0.58 3.85 -11.07
CA LEU A 31 0.40 5.24 -10.67
C LEU A 31 1.08 6.18 -11.65
N GLN A 32 0.34 7.16 -12.14
CA GLN A 32 0.80 8.18 -13.09
C GLN A 32 0.09 9.50 -12.81
N GLY A 33 0.67 10.61 -13.29
CA GLY A 33 0.03 11.93 -13.27
C GLY A 33 0.10 12.69 -11.94
N VAL A 34 0.74 12.13 -10.91
CA VAL A 34 1.05 12.85 -9.67
C VAL A 34 2.14 13.87 -9.93
N LYS A 35 1.93 15.13 -9.53
CA LYS A 35 2.93 16.19 -9.61
C LYS A 35 3.90 16.06 -8.43
N TYR A 36 5.20 16.15 -8.70
CA TYR A 36 6.27 16.14 -7.70
C TYR A 36 7.47 16.94 -8.23
N ASP A 37 8.37 17.40 -7.34
CA ASP A 37 9.66 17.96 -7.75
C ASP A 37 10.69 16.83 -7.88
N PRO A 38 11.29 16.60 -9.06
CA PRO A 38 12.33 15.59 -9.23
C PRO A 38 13.54 15.75 -8.30
N LYS A 39 13.79 16.95 -7.75
CA LYS A 39 14.88 17.20 -6.80
C LYS A 39 14.66 16.55 -5.45
N ASP A 40 13.41 16.30 -5.07
CA ASP A 40 13.09 15.74 -3.76
C ASP A 40 13.24 14.21 -3.73
N VAL A 41 13.25 13.56 -4.90
CA VAL A 41 13.32 12.09 -5.06
C VAL A 41 14.39 11.43 -4.18
N PRO A 42 15.65 11.91 -4.08
CA PRO A 42 16.65 11.27 -3.22
C PRO A 42 16.29 11.31 -1.74
N GLU A 43 15.76 12.44 -1.25
CA GLU A 43 15.36 12.61 0.15
C GLU A 43 14.05 11.85 0.44
N GLY A 44 13.05 11.97 -0.43
CA GLY A 44 11.81 11.19 -0.38
C GLY A 44 12.06 9.69 -0.40
N THR A 45 13.04 9.22 -1.18
CA THR A 45 13.46 7.80 -1.17
C THR A 45 13.98 7.38 0.20
N ALA A 46 14.84 8.18 0.84
CA ALA A 46 15.38 7.86 2.15
C ALA A 46 14.27 7.81 3.23
N LEU A 47 13.35 8.79 3.20
CA LEU A 47 12.18 8.82 4.07
C LEU A 47 11.29 7.60 3.86
N TYR A 48 11.01 7.26 2.61
CA TYR A 48 10.18 6.11 2.24
C TYR A 48 10.79 4.80 2.74
N ILE A 49 12.10 4.61 2.59
CA ILE A 49 12.79 3.42 3.10
C ILE A 49 12.67 3.33 4.63
N ALA A 50 12.83 4.45 5.34
CA ALA A 50 12.78 4.48 6.79
C ALA A 50 11.36 4.27 7.36
N ALA A 51 10.32 4.76 6.67
CA ALA A 51 8.97 4.86 7.22
C ALA A 51 7.93 3.95 6.55
N CYS A 52 8.12 3.57 5.28
CA CYS A 52 7.03 3.03 4.44
C CYS A 52 7.35 1.64 3.86
N ALA A 53 8.60 1.43 3.42
CA ALA A 53 8.98 0.30 2.57
C ALA A 53 8.74 -1.07 3.22
N THR A 54 8.91 -1.18 4.54
CA THR A 54 8.70 -2.44 5.28
C THR A 54 7.28 -3.00 5.13
N CYS A 55 6.28 -2.14 4.96
CA CYS A 55 4.88 -2.54 4.82
C CYS A 55 4.39 -2.47 3.38
N HIS A 56 4.78 -1.42 2.65
CA HIS A 56 4.26 -1.14 1.31
C HIS A 56 5.13 -1.71 0.17
N GLY A 57 6.36 -2.15 0.45
CA GLY A 57 7.36 -2.54 -0.54
C GLY A 57 7.85 -1.36 -1.38
N VAL A 58 8.57 -1.63 -2.45
CA VAL A 58 9.03 -0.63 -3.43
C VAL A 58 7.88 -0.30 -4.40
N PRO A 59 7.44 0.97 -4.51
CA PRO A 59 6.32 1.35 -5.36
C PRO A 59 6.53 0.94 -6.82
N GLY A 60 5.56 0.26 -7.42
CA GLY A 60 5.56 -0.13 -8.84
C GLY A 60 6.46 -1.32 -9.18
N VAL A 61 7.53 -1.56 -8.43
CA VAL A 61 8.41 -2.73 -8.57
C VAL A 61 7.78 -3.96 -7.91
N ASP A 62 7.34 -3.81 -6.66
CA ASP A 62 6.67 -4.89 -5.93
C ASP A 62 5.18 -4.94 -6.28
N LYS A 63 4.63 -6.15 -6.33
CA LYS A 63 3.21 -6.38 -6.67
C LYS A 63 2.23 -6.09 -5.52
N GLY A 64 2.75 -5.79 -4.32
CA GLY A 64 1.98 -5.70 -3.09
C GLY A 64 1.49 -7.04 -2.56
N GLY A 65 0.63 -7.01 -1.54
CA GLY A 65 0.07 -8.20 -0.91
C GLY A 65 -1.23 -7.88 -0.18
N ASN A 66 -1.27 -8.21 1.11
CA ASN A 66 -2.38 -7.82 2.00
C ASN A 66 -2.36 -6.32 2.32
N ILE A 67 -1.17 -5.70 2.29
CA ILE A 67 -0.99 -4.24 2.28
C ILE A 67 -0.82 -3.79 0.83
N ARG A 68 -1.43 -2.65 0.50
CA ARG A 68 -1.40 -2.06 -0.85
C ARG A 68 0.00 -1.57 -1.18
N ASN A 69 0.50 -1.90 -2.37
CA ASN A 69 1.69 -1.22 -2.89
C ASN A 69 1.28 0.16 -3.42
N LEU A 70 2.03 1.19 -3.04
CA LEU A 70 1.69 2.59 -3.32
C LEU A 70 1.87 2.98 -4.80
N GLY A 71 2.52 2.14 -5.60
CA GLY A 71 2.58 2.31 -7.06
C GLY A 71 1.31 1.88 -7.80
N TYR A 72 0.33 1.29 -7.12
CA TYR A 72 -0.92 0.80 -7.72
C TYR A 72 -2.16 1.33 -7.00
N VAL A 73 -2.07 2.52 -6.42
CA VAL A 73 -3.20 3.23 -5.81
C VAL A 73 -3.65 4.38 -6.71
N PRO A 74 -4.91 4.86 -6.60
CA PRO A 74 -5.36 6.05 -7.29
C PRO A 74 -4.46 7.26 -7.02
N ALA A 75 -4.23 8.09 -8.05
CA ALA A 75 -3.39 9.28 -7.93
C ALA A 75 -3.89 10.28 -6.89
N GLU A 76 -5.20 10.30 -6.65
CA GLU A 76 -5.85 11.12 -5.65
C GLU A 76 -5.42 10.74 -4.23
N GLU A 77 -5.13 9.47 -3.96
CA GLU A 77 -4.65 9.02 -2.65
C GLU A 77 -3.23 9.53 -2.38
N ILE A 78 -2.36 9.54 -3.39
CA ILE A 78 -1.00 10.08 -3.27
C ILE A 78 -1.02 11.61 -3.19
N THR A 79 -1.90 12.26 -3.97
CA THR A 79 -2.07 13.73 -3.91
C THR A 79 -2.57 14.21 -2.55
N LYS A 80 -3.29 13.34 -1.80
CA LYS A 80 -3.81 13.62 -0.46
C LYS A 80 -3.07 12.80 0.62
N LEU A 81 -1.82 12.42 0.37
CA LEU A 81 -1.08 11.51 1.25
C LEU A 81 -1.01 12.02 2.69
N LYS A 82 -0.91 13.35 2.88
CA LYS A 82 -0.91 13.97 4.22
C LYS A 82 -2.14 13.62 5.06
N ASP A 83 -3.32 13.56 4.43
CA ASP A 83 -4.60 13.26 5.09
C ASP A 83 -4.67 11.76 5.48
N ILE A 84 -3.77 10.94 4.94
CA ILE A 84 -3.66 9.51 5.20
C ILE A 84 -2.60 9.23 6.27
N VAL A 85 -1.43 9.88 6.19
CA VAL A 85 -0.30 9.60 7.08
C VAL A 85 -0.38 10.35 8.41
N PHE A 86 -1.15 11.44 8.48
CA PHE A 86 -1.38 12.20 9.71
C PHE A 86 -2.83 12.07 10.17
N ASN A 87 -3.04 11.47 11.34
CA ASN A 87 -4.37 11.23 11.91
C ASN A 87 -5.38 10.61 10.92
N GLY A 88 -4.87 9.78 10.01
CA GLY A 88 -5.63 9.32 8.86
C GLY A 88 -6.67 8.23 9.15
N PRO A 89 -7.50 7.90 8.16
CA PRO A 89 -8.66 7.01 8.32
C PRO A 89 -8.31 5.53 8.45
N PHE A 90 -7.06 5.13 8.19
CA PHE A 90 -6.66 3.72 8.15
C PHE A 90 -5.98 3.23 9.45
N ARG A 91 -5.98 4.03 10.52
CA ARG A 91 -5.36 3.68 11.81
C ARG A 91 -5.91 2.39 12.41
N GLU A 92 -7.23 2.22 12.40
CA GLU A 92 -7.88 1.00 12.89
C GLU A 92 -7.57 -0.23 12.02
N ARG A 93 -7.06 -0.02 10.80
CA ARG A 93 -6.61 -1.07 9.89
C ARG A 93 -5.10 -1.32 9.95
N GLY A 94 -4.39 -0.69 10.89
CA GLY A 94 -2.97 -0.90 11.13
C GLY A 94 -2.03 0.07 10.40
N MET A 95 -2.55 1.07 9.68
CA MET A 95 -1.69 2.15 9.15
C MET A 95 -1.23 3.05 10.31
N PRO A 96 0.09 3.20 10.56
CA PRO A 96 0.57 4.06 11.62
C PRO A 96 0.25 5.54 11.38
N ASP A 97 0.21 6.30 12.47
CA ASP A 97 0.14 7.76 12.43
C ASP A 97 1.54 8.35 12.57
N PHE A 98 1.85 9.28 11.68
CA PHE A 98 3.16 9.91 11.57
C PHE A 98 3.20 11.34 12.11
N THR A 99 2.12 11.83 12.75
CA THR A 99 1.99 13.23 13.19
C THR A 99 3.20 13.75 14.00
N ASP A 100 3.80 12.91 14.84
CA ASP A 100 4.98 13.26 15.65
C ASP A 100 6.30 12.67 15.11
N LYS A 101 6.30 12.21 13.86
CA LYS A 101 7.41 11.48 13.22
C LYS A 101 7.89 12.10 11.92
N LEU A 102 6.98 12.71 11.15
CA LEU A 102 7.25 13.39 9.89
C LEU A 102 6.67 14.80 9.94
N LYS A 103 7.26 15.71 9.17
CA LYS A 103 6.70 17.04 8.92
C LYS A 103 5.87 17.03 7.64
N GLU A 104 5.01 18.01 7.45
CA GLU A 104 4.25 18.14 6.20
C GLU A 104 5.17 18.24 4.97
N GLU A 105 6.32 18.93 5.11
CA GLU A 105 7.31 19.01 4.05
C GLU A 105 7.91 17.65 3.69
N ASP A 106 7.95 16.69 4.61
CA ASP A 106 8.52 15.36 4.35
C ASP A 106 7.57 14.49 3.52
N VAL A 107 6.26 14.79 3.54
CA VAL A 107 5.24 14.01 2.82
C VAL A 107 5.18 14.35 1.33
N VAL A 108 5.63 15.55 0.96
CA VAL A 108 5.64 16.01 -0.44
C VAL A 108 6.94 15.71 -1.18
N LYS A 109 7.94 15.19 -0.47
CA LYS A 109 9.26 14.84 -1.03
C LYS A 109 9.27 13.47 -1.70
#